data_AF-A0A7X7BG87-F1
#
_entry.id   AF-A0A7X7BG87-F1
#
_cell.length_a   1.000
_cell.length_b   1.000
_cell.length_c   1.000
_cell.angle_alpha   90.00
_cell.angle_beta   90.00
_cell.angle_gamma   90.00
#
_symmetry.space_group_name_H-M   'P 1'
#
loop_
_entity.id
_entity.type
_entity.pdbx_description
1 polymer ?
#
loop_
_entity_poly.entity_id
_entity_poly.type
_entity_poly.pdbx_seq_one_letter_code
_entity_poly.pdbx_strand_id
1 'polypeptide(L)'
;MSLKGTKTANNLMISMAGEAQATFRYNLAAKQAKADGYVQIQNIFAETARNEVEHGKRFYKFLREDFEPDEAVNVNWDYPVTYAD
;
A
#
# COMPACT_ATOMS: atom_id res chain seq x y z
N MET A 1 -2.55 -2.14 25.79
CA MET A 1 -2.73 -3.50 25.24
C MET A 1 -1.83 -3.57 24.02
N SER A 2 -0.97 -4.59 23.92
CA SER A 2 -0.02 -4.71 22.80
C SER A 2 -0.67 -5.37 21.58
N LEU A 3 -0.27 -4.95 20.38
CA LEU A 3 -0.67 -5.55 19.11
C LEU A 3 0.08 -6.85 18.80
N LYS A 4 1.19 -7.17 19.49
CA LYS A 4 2.00 -8.37 19.23
C LYS A 4 1.14 -9.64 19.33
N GLY A 5 1.26 -10.51 18.32
CA GLY A 5 0.53 -11.78 18.24
C GLY A 5 -0.97 -11.64 17.94
N THR A 6 -1.47 -10.43 17.71
CA THR A 6 -2.89 -10.22 17.42
C THR A 6 -3.18 -10.31 15.93
N LYS A 7 -4.45 -10.61 15.59
CA LYS A 7 -4.95 -10.50 14.22
C LYS A 7 -4.85 -9.07 13.68
N THR A 8 -4.95 -8.07 14.54
CA THR A 8 -4.83 -6.66 14.16
C THR A 8 -3.42 -6.33 13.65
N ALA A 9 -2.36 -6.83 14.29
CA ALA A 9 -0.99 -6.65 13.79
C ALA A 9 -0.82 -7.24 12.38
N ASN A 10 -1.31 -8.47 12.16
CA ASN A 10 -1.25 -9.10 10.85
C ASN A 10 -2.04 -8.29 9.81
N ASN A 11 -3.25 -7.85 10.15
CA ASN A 11 -4.07 -7.04 9.25
C ASN A 11 -3.38 -5.70 8.89
N LEU A 12 -2.76 -5.03 9.86
CA LEU A 12 -2.03 -3.78 9.59
C LEU A 12 -0.86 -4.00 8.63
N MET A 13 -0.10 -5.10 8.78
CA MET A 13 0.98 -5.44 7.86
C MET A 13 0.43 -5.78 6.45
N ILE A 14 -0.63 -6.58 6.37
CA ILE A 14 -1.28 -6.94 5.11
C ILE A 14 -1.81 -5.70 4.40
N SER A 15 -2.50 -4.81 5.12
CA SER A 15 -3.02 -3.54 4.59
C SER A 15 -1.88 -2.66 4.07
N MET A 16 -0.80 -2.48 4.85
CA MET A 16 0.36 -1.70 4.41
C MET A 16 0.95 -2.23 3.10
N ALA A 17 1.17 -3.55 3.01
CA ALA A 17 1.67 -4.18 1.79
C ALA A 17 0.67 -4.06 0.62
N GLY A 18 -0.64 -4.12 0.90
CA GLY A 18 -1.70 -3.85 -0.07
C GLY A 18 -1.63 -2.44 -0.64
N GLU A 19 -1.42 -1.43 0.21
CA GLU A 19 -1.28 -0.02 -0.22
C GLU A 19 0.00 0.20 -1.03
N ALA A 20 1.10 -0.49 -0.71
CA ALA A 20 2.30 -0.47 -1.53
C ALA A 20 2.04 -1.05 -2.93
N GLN A 21 1.28 -2.15 -3.02
CA GLN A 21 0.87 -2.74 -4.29
C GLN A 21 -0.06 -1.80 -5.08
N ALA A 22 -1.02 -1.16 -4.43
CA ALA A 22 -1.91 -0.17 -5.05
C ALA A 22 -1.15 1.06 -5.55
N THR A 23 -0.22 1.60 -4.74
CA THR A 23 0.70 2.69 -5.14
C THR A 23 1.43 2.35 -6.43
N PHE A 24 1.99 1.13 -6.52
CA PHE A 24 2.68 0.67 -7.73
C PHE A 24 1.73 0.65 -8.94
N ARG A 25 0.54 0.06 -8.81
CA ARG A 25 -0.45 -0.01 -9.90
C ARG A 25 -0.93 1.36 -10.36
N TYR A 26 -1.23 2.29 -9.44
CA TYR A 26 -1.66 3.63 -9.82
C TYR A 26 -0.56 4.42 -10.52
N ASN A 27 0.71 4.22 -10.15
CA ASN A 27 1.82 4.80 -10.89
C ASN A 27 1.95 4.23 -12.31
N LEU A 28 1.69 2.93 -12.52
CA LEU A 28 1.63 2.36 -13.87
C LEU A 28 0.46 2.94 -14.67
N ALA A 29 -0.73 3.04 -14.07
CA ALA A 29 -1.90 3.64 -14.71
C ALA A 29 -1.67 5.12 -15.07
N ALA A 30 -1.00 5.89 -14.21
CA ALA A 30 -0.61 7.26 -14.51
C ALA A 30 0.33 7.34 -15.73
N LYS A 31 1.33 6.44 -15.82
CA LYS A 31 2.22 6.36 -16.98
C LYS A 31 1.45 6.04 -18.27
N GLN A 32 0.50 5.12 -18.21
CA GLN A 32 -0.35 4.76 -19.35
C GLN A 32 -1.23 5.93 -19.77
N ALA A 33 -1.95 6.56 -18.83
CA ALA A 33 -2.79 7.72 -19.11
C ALA A 33 -2.00 8.88 -19.74
N LYS A 34 -0.73 9.07 -19.36
CA LYS A 34 0.16 10.03 -20.00
C LYS A 34 0.48 9.66 -21.45
N ALA A 35 0.77 8.39 -21.72
CA ALA A 35 1.04 7.89 -23.07
C ALA A 35 -0.16 8.07 -24.00
N ASP A 36 -1.37 7.92 -23.47
CA ASP A 36 -2.64 8.07 -24.19
C ASP A 36 -3.10 9.55 -24.31
N GLY A 37 -2.34 10.50 -23.76
CA GLY A 37 -2.64 11.93 -23.82
C GLY A 37 -3.66 12.44 -22.79
N TYR A 38 -4.10 11.60 -21.85
CA TYR A 38 -5.07 11.95 -20.81
C TYR A 38 -4.41 12.59 -19.57
N VAL A 39 -3.95 13.83 -19.72
CA VAL A 39 -3.20 14.54 -18.66
C VAL A 39 -3.98 14.66 -17.33
N GLN A 40 -5.28 14.95 -17.37
CA GLN A 40 -6.08 15.05 -16.16
C GLN A 40 -6.18 13.70 -15.44
N ILE A 41 -6.35 12.60 -16.19
CA ILE A 41 -6.45 11.25 -15.63
C ILE A 41 -5.10 10.80 -15.06
N GLN A 42 -3.99 11.11 -15.75
CA GLN A 42 -2.64 10.90 -15.21
C GLN A 42 -2.50 11.56 -13.83
N ASN A 43 -2.92 12.82 -13.71
CA ASN A 43 -2.78 13.57 -12.46
C ASN A 43 -3.61 12.95 -11.33
N ILE A 44 -4.82 12.49 -11.63
CA ILE A 44 -5.67 11.78 -10.66
C ILE A 44 -4.97 10.50 -10.19
N PHE A 45 -4.46 9.66 -11.10
CA PHE A 45 -3.74 8.44 -10.68
C PHE A 45 -2.47 8.73 -9.86
N ALA A 46 -1.73 9.77 -10.23
CA ALA A 46 -0.54 10.18 -9.49
C ALA A 46 -0.88 10.77 -8.10
N GLU A 47 -2.02 11.43 -7.95
CA GLU A 47 -2.53 11.86 -6.66
C GLU A 47 -3.00 10.67 -5.80
N THR A 48 -3.77 9.75 -6.38
CA THR A 48 -4.21 8.53 -5.69
C THR A 48 -3.00 7.71 -5.21
N ALA A 49 -1.97 7.54 -6.04
CA ALA A 49 -0.74 6.85 -5.64
C ALA A 49 -0.06 7.52 -4.43
N ARG A 50 -0.09 8.86 -4.34
CA ARG A 50 0.44 9.59 -3.18
C ARG A 50 -0.43 9.40 -1.94
N ASN A 51 -1.75 9.32 -2.10
CA ASN A 51 -2.66 9.04 -0.99
C ASN A 51 -2.42 7.63 -0.41
N GLU A 52 -2.23 6.62 -1.26
CA GLU A 52 -1.94 5.26 -0.78
C GLU A 52 -0.60 5.17 -0.02
N VAL A 53 0.39 6.00 -0.37
CA VAL A 53 1.62 6.12 0.43
C VAL A 53 1.31 6.64 1.84
N GLU A 54 0.43 7.63 1.98
CA GLU A 54 0.04 8.15 3.30
C GLU A 54 -0.82 7.14 4.09
N HIS A 55 -1.69 6.37 3.43
CA HIS A 55 -2.40 5.25 4.05
C HIS A 55 -1.43 4.18 4.56
N GLY A 56 -0.49 3.72 3.72
CA GLY A 56 0.53 2.74 4.09
C GLY A 56 1.41 3.22 5.24
N LYS A 57 1.85 4.49 5.22
CA LYS A 57 2.58 5.11 6.34
C LYS A 57 1.78 5.09 7.63
N ARG A 58 0.46 5.36 7.58
CA ARG A 58 -0.40 5.36 8.76
C ARG A 58 -0.54 3.95 9.35
N PHE A 59 -0.77 2.94 8.53
CA PHE A 59 -0.83 1.55 8.99
C PHE A 59 0.51 1.10 9.59
N TYR A 60 1.62 1.42 8.92
CA TYR A 60 2.94 1.09 9.43
C TYR A 60 3.25 1.79 10.76
N LYS A 61 2.82 3.05 10.95
CA LYS A 61 2.98 3.76 12.22
C LYS A 61 2.26 3.03 13.36
N PHE A 62 0.99 2.67 13.17
CA PHE A 62 0.24 1.92 14.18
C PHE A 62 0.87 0.58 14.51
N LEU A 63 1.41 -0.11 13.51
CA LEU A 63 2.10 -1.38 13.74
C LEU A 63 3.40 -1.16 14.52
N ARG A 64 4.26 -0.24 14.10
CA ARG A 64 5.60 -0.03 14.67
C ARG A 64 5.58 0.42 16.13
N GLU A 65 4.52 1.08 16.60
CA GLU A 65 4.42 1.56 17.99
C GLU A 65 4.60 0.43 19.04
N ASP A 66 4.32 -0.82 18.67
CA ASP A 66 4.42 -1.98 19.56
C ASP A 66 5.55 -2.96 19.19
N PHE A 67 6.41 -2.67 18.21
CA PHE A 67 7.46 -3.57 17.72
C PHE A 67 8.86 -2.95 17.85
N GLU A 68 9.85 -3.79 18.14
CA GLU A 68 11.25 -3.34 18.16
C GLU A 68 11.76 -3.09 16.73
N PRO A 69 12.79 -2.24 16.56
CA PRO A 69 13.50 -2.12 15.29
C PRO A 69 13.91 -3.49 14.76
N ASP A 70 13.69 -3.72 13.47
CA ASP A 70 14.03 -4.96 12.74
C ASP A 70 13.27 -6.23 13.21
N GLU A 71 12.29 -6.12 14.11
CA GLU A 71 11.42 -7.23 14.49
C GLU A 71 10.52 -7.60 13.29
N ALA A 72 10.62 -8.86 12.87
CA ALA A 72 9.88 -9.36 11.71
C ALA A 72 8.42 -9.71 12.06
N VAL A 73 7.48 -9.25 11.25
CA VAL A 73 6.09 -9.70 11.27
C VAL A 73 5.88 -10.67 10.11
N ASN A 74 5.70 -11.95 10.44
CA ASN A 74 5.43 -12.98 9.44
C ASN A 74 3.94 -13.00 9.10
N VAL A 75 3.61 -12.72 7.84
CA VAL A 75 2.25 -12.80 7.30
C VAL A 75 2.23 -13.72 6.08
N ASN A 76 1.25 -14.62 6.03
CA ASN A 76 0.95 -15.44 4.86
C ASN A 76 -0.34 -14.89 4.22
N TRP A 77 -0.23 -14.32 3.02
CA TRP A 77 -1.35 -13.67 2.34
C TRP A 77 -1.17 -13.70 0.83
N ASP A 78 -2.28 -13.91 0.11
CA ASP A 78 -2.33 -13.90 -1.34
C ASP A 78 -2.66 -12.49 -1.85
N TYR A 79 -1.80 -11.94 -2.70
CA TYR A 79 -2.04 -10.65 -3.34
C TYR A 79 -2.57 -10.82 -4.76
N PRO A 80 -3.60 -10.07 -5.15
CA PRO A 80 -4.14 -10.16 -6.50
C PRO A 80 -3.11 -9.64 -7.52
N VAL A 81 -2.93 -10.38 -8.62
CA VAL A 81 -2.15 -9.94 -9.77
C VAL A 81 -3.12 -9.32 -10.78
N THR A 82 -3.46 -8.05 -10.59
CA THR A 82 -4.24 -7.30 -11.57
C THR A 82 -3.32 -6.48 -12.47
N TYR A 83 -3.10 -6.99 -13.69
CA TYR A 83 -2.89 -6.16 -14.88
C TYR A 83 -4.28 -5.99 -15.48
N ALA A 84 -4.83 -4.78 -15.46
CA ALA A 84 -5.96 -4.49 -16.31
C ALA A 84 -5.39 -4.34 -17.72
N ASP A 85 -5.73 -5.27 -18.61
CA ASP A 85 -5.51 -5.16 -20.05
C ASP A 85 -6.30 -3.98 -20.62
#